data_AF-A0A813ETV9-F1
#
_entry.id   AF-A0A813ETV9-F1
#
_cell.length_a   1.000
_cell.length_b   1.000
_cell.length_c   1.000
_cell.angle_alpha   90.00
_cell.angle_beta   90.00
_cell.angle_gamma   90.00
#
_symmetry.space_group_name_H-M   'P 1'
#
loop_
_entity.id
_entity.type
_entity.pdbx_description
1 polymer ?
#
loop_
_entity_poly.entity_id
_entity_poly.type
_entity_poly.pdbx_seq_one_letter_code
_entity_poly.pdbx_strand_id
1 'polypeptide(L)'
;MIMAVIESFKFLPGLAECPLLVTCGGAGKVCDQVRPKRGFVTAELADKYAAYVHGLQDALGANRVLVLPEREGFGLAVKAAVARVTTRYVLLCQHDNMFVRPIDLERVTRIMEANQDDLKCVHFVSPKSTYEVEGDKDGGYSKGAAAPLSLKRIEDRLGRLAGSAREFGERTEDGAS
;
A
#
# COMPACT_ATOMS: atom_id res chain seq x y z
N MET A 1 -8.52 4.30 -8.15
CA MET A 1 -7.91 3.27 -7.27
C MET A 1 -7.76 3.78 -5.85
N ILE A 2 -7.10 4.93 -5.63
CA ILE A 2 -6.89 5.45 -4.27
C ILE A 2 -8.17 5.70 -3.46
N MET A 3 -9.26 6.17 -4.09
CA MET A 3 -10.53 6.35 -3.40
C MET A 3 -11.10 5.03 -2.83
N ALA A 4 -10.90 3.90 -3.53
CA ALA A 4 -11.32 2.59 -3.03
C ALA A 4 -10.46 2.13 -1.84
N VAL A 5 -9.15 2.47 -1.84
CA VAL A 5 -8.29 2.26 -0.68
C VAL A 5 -8.77 3.09 0.50
N ILE A 6 -9.09 4.37 0.30
CA ILE A 6 -9.61 5.24 1.36
C ILE A 6 -10.95 4.69 1.88
N GLU A 7 -11.85 4.24 1.00
CA GLU A 7 -13.12 3.63 1.41
C GLU A 7 -12.90 2.37 2.25
N SER A 8 -11.85 1.59 1.95
CA SER A 8 -11.48 0.41 2.71
C SER A 8 -11.06 0.71 4.15
N PHE A 9 -10.78 1.97 4.50
CA PHE A 9 -10.48 2.38 5.88
C PHE A 9 -11.65 2.16 6.84
N LYS A 10 -12.87 1.93 6.34
CA LYS A 10 -14.01 1.47 7.15
C LYS A 10 -13.74 0.17 7.93
N PHE A 11 -12.74 -0.61 7.52
CA PHE A 11 -12.31 -1.82 8.25
C PHE A 11 -11.35 -1.51 9.41
N LEU A 12 -10.99 -0.25 9.65
CA LEU A 12 -10.05 0.15 10.70
C LEU A 12 -10.74 1.18 11.60
N PRO A 13 -11.46 0.73 12.64
CA PRO A 13 -12.10 1.63 13.59
C PRO A 13 -11.13 2.71 14.11
N GLY A 14 -11.58 3.96 14.17
CA GLY A 14 -10.77 5.12 14.58
C GLY A 14 -9.87 5.72 13.48
N LEU A 15 -9.62 5.03 12.36
CA LEU A 15 -8.73 5.55 11.32
C LEU A 15 -9.32 6.78 10.60
N ALA A 16 -10.64 6.84 10.45
CA ALA A 16 -11.32 7.97 9.80
C ALA A 16 -11.17 9.30 10.57
N GLU A 17 -10.89 9.23 11.88
CA GLU A 17 -10.66 10.41 12.74
C GLU A 17 -9.19 10.89 12.66
N CYS A 18 -8.31 10.06 12.12
CA CYS A 18 -6.89 10.40 11.99
C CYS A 18 -6.66 11.35 10.81
N PRO A 19 -5.64 12.24 10.89
CA PRO A 19 -5.21 13.05 9.75
C PRO A 19 -4.79 12.16 8.56
N LEU A 20 -5.39 12.42 7.40
CA LEU A 20 -5.04 11.78 6.13
C LEU A 20 -4.11 12.68 5.32
N LEU A 21 -2.97 12.12 4.89
CA LEU A 21 -2.06 12.74 3.93
C LEU A 21 -1.83 11.80 2.75
N VAL A 22 -2.25 12.21 1.56
CA VAL A 22 -1.99 11.52 0.30
C VAL A 22 -0.73 12.12 -0.33
N THR A 23 0.26 11.28 -0.64
CA THR A 23 1.49 11.73 -1.30
C THR A 23 1.50 11.30 -2.76
N CYS A 24 1.65 12.27 -3.65
CA CYS A 24 1.75 12.13 -5.09
C CYS A 24 3.20 12.43 -5.51
N GLY A 25 3.85 11.50 -6.21
CA GLY A 25 5.16 11.77 -6.81
C GLY A 25 5.08 12.78 -7.96
N GLY A 26 6.22 13.23 -8.49
CA GLY A 26 6.21 13.99 -9.74
C GLY A 26 5.78 13.11 -10.94
N ALA A 27 5.27 13.74 -12.00
CA ALA A 27 4.86 13.04 -13.24
C ALA A 27 6.02 12.28 -13.89
N GLY A 28 7.26 12.71 -13.65
CA GLY A 28 8.45 12.23 -14.32
C GLY A 28 8.96 13.24 -15.37
N LYS A 29 10.04 12.89 -16.06
CA LYS A 29 10.67 13.72 -17.09
C LYS A 29 9.92 13.55 -18.41
N VAL A 30 9.49 14.65 -19.00
CA VAL A 30 8.79 14.65 -20.29
C VAL A 30 9.77 14.34 -21.43
N CYS A 31 9.41 13.41 -22.32
CA CYS A 31 10.14 13.10 -23.54
C CYS A 31 9.24 12.38 -24.56
N ASP A 32 9.73 12.19 -25.78
CA ASP A 32 8.96 11.58 -26.88
C ASP A 32 8.76 10.06 -26.72
N GLN A 33 9.62 9.39 -25.92
CA GLN A 33 9.56 7.94 -25.71
C GLN A 33 9.26 7.59 -24.26
N VAL A 34 8.08 7.02 -24.01
CA VAL A 34 7.65 6.61 -22.67
C VAL A 34 8.55 5.49 -22.11
N ARG A 35 9.19 5.72 -20.96
CA ARG A 35 9.92 4.70 -20.19
C ARG A 35 9.50 4.80 -18.71
N PRO A 36 8.36 4.20 -18.31
CA PRO A 36 7.74 4.45 -17.00
C PRO A 36 8.63 4.02 -15.83
N LYS A 37 9.37 2.91 -15.99
CA LYS A 37 10.31 2.40 -14.98
C LYS A 37 11.48 3.36 -14.71
N ARG A 38 11.80 4.24 -15.67
CA ARG A 38 12.85 5.27 -15.56
C ARG A 38 12.28 6.67 -15.34
N GLY A 39 10.96 6.78 -15.12
CA GLY A 39 10.29 8.04 -14.89
C GLY A 39 10.20 8.94 -16.13
N PHE A 40 10.26 8.38 -17.34
CA PHE A 40 10.07 9.15 -18.58
C PHE A 40 8.63 8.99 -19.09
N VAL A 41 7.98 10.11 -19.38
CA VAL A 41 6.57 10.19 -19.79
C VAL A 41 6.41 11.13 -20.99
N THR A 42 5.31 11.03 -21.74
CA THR A 42 4.97 12.03 -22.76
C THR A 42 4.33 13.26 -22.11
N ALA A 43 4.24 14.36 -22.85
CA ALA A 43 3.53 15.57 -22.41
C ALA A 43 2.06 15.24 -22.06
N GLU A 44 1.37 14.47 -22.92
CA GLU A 44 0.00 14.03 -22.67
C GLU A 44 -0.15 13.24 -21.37
N LEU A 45 0.80 12.36 -21.04
CA LEU A 45 0.78 11.60 -19.78
C LEU A 45 1.05 12.49 -18.57
N ALA A 46 1.92 13.49 -18.71
CA ALA A 46 2.17 14.48 -17.67
C ALA A 46 0.92 15.34 -17.41
N ASP A 47 0.22 15.77 -18.46
CA ASP A 47 -1.03 16.54 -18.36
C ASP A 47 -2.15 15.73 -17.71
N LYS A 48 -2.31 14.45 -18.10
CA LYS A 48 -3.25 13.53 -17.45
C LYS A 48 -2.93 13.33 -15.97
N TYR A 49 -1.64 13.24 -15.62
CA TYR A 49 -1.23 13.13 -14.23
C TYR A 49 -1.54 14.40 -13.44
N ALA A 50 -1.26 15.58 -14.00
CA ALA A 50 -1.59 16.86 -13.37
C ALA A 50 -3.10 17.01 -13.14
N ALA A 51 -3.92 16.64 -14.13
CA ALA A 51 -5.38 16.64 -13.99
C ALA A 51 -5.87 15.66 -12.91
N TYR A 52 -5.25 14.47 -12.81
CA TYR A 52 -5.54 13.52 -11.74
C TYR A 52 -5.21 14.09 -10.35
N VAL A 53 -4.05 14.73 -10.19
CA VAL A 53 -3.63 15.34 -8.93
C VAL A 53 -4.57 16.49 -8.54
N HIS A 54 -4.96 17.33 -9.50
CA HIS A 54 -5.94 18.39 -9.27
C HIS A 54 -7.27 17.82 -8.78
N GLY A 55 -7.80 16.78 -9.45
CA GLY A 55 -9.04 16.12 -9.01
C GLY A 55 -8.94 15.52 -7.61
N LEU A 56 -7.77 15.01 -7.20
CA LEU A 56 -7.55 14.57 -5.82
C LEU A 56 -7.54 15.72 -4.82
N GLN A 57 -6.94 16.86 -5.18
CA GLN A 57 -6.93 18.06 -4.35
C GLN A 57 -8.35 18.61 -4.18
N ASP A 58 -9.17 18.59 -5.23
CA ASP A 58 -10.59 18.97 -5.16
C ASP A 58 -11.38 18.03 -4.25
N ALA A 59 -11.15 16.71 -4.36
CA ALA A 59 -11.90 15.71 -3.61
C ALA A 59 -11.51 15.61 -2.12
N LEU A 60 -10.23 15.80 -1.79
CA LEU A 60 -9.70 15.58 -0.43
C LEU A 60 -9.33 16.87 0.30
N GLY A 61 -9.18 17.98 -0.43
CA GLY A 61 -8.60 19.23 0.05
C GLY A 61 -7.11 19.31 -0.27
N ALA A 62 -6.67 20.47 -0.80
CA ALA A 62 -5.30 20.70 -1.21
C ALA A 62 -4.26 20.53 -0.08
N ASN A 63 -4.64 20.79 1.17
CA ASN A 63 -3.79 20.61 2.35
C ASN A 63 -3.55 19.13 2.72
N ARG A 64 -4.34 18.20 2.18
CA ARG A 64 -4.20 16.75 2.41
C ARG A 64 -3.47 16.04 1.29
N VAL A 65 -3.08 16.75 0.22
CA VAL A 65 -2.37 16.16 -0.92
C VAL A 65 -1.00 16.81 -1.05
N LEU A 66 0.04 16.03 -0.74
CA LEU A 66 1.43 16.41 -0.96
C LEU A 66 1.85 16.01 -2.37
N VAL A 67 2.16 16.99 -3.21
CA VAL A 67 2.73 16.77 -4.54
C VAL A 67 4.24 17.00 -4.49
N LEU A 68 5.01 16.01 -4.93
CA LEU A 68 6.47 16.11 -5.04
C LEU A 68 6.84 16.68 -6.42
N PRO A 69 7.91 17.48 -6.51
CA PRO A 69 8.33 18.09 -7.78
C PRO A 69 8.80 17.04 -8.78
N GLU A 70 9.47 15.99 -8.31
CA GLU A 70 10.03 14.93 -9.15
C GLU A 70 9.57 13.53 -8.73
N ARG A 71 9.78 12.56 -9.64
CA ARG A 71 9.53 11.16 -9.38
C ARG A 71 10.75 10.52 -8.71
N GLU A 72 10.79 10.62 -7.39
CA GLU A 72 11.94 10.18 -6.58
C GLU A 72 11.81 8.74 -6.03
N GLY A 73 10.67 8.09 -6.28
CA GLY A 73 10.39 6.73 -5.80
C GLY A 73 9.74 6.70 -4.41
N PHE A 74 9.39 5.50 -3.97
CA PHE A 74 8.53 5.29 -2.79
C PHE A 74 9.19 5.78 -1.48
N GLY A 75 10.45 5.42 -1.22
CA GLY A 75 11.12 5.77 0.04
C GLY A 75 11.27 7.28 0.24
N LEU A 76 11.65 8.02 -0.80
CA LEU A 76 11.77 9.48 -0.75
C LEU A 76 10.40 10.15 -0.61
N ALA A 77 9.36 9.59 -1.23
CA ALA A 77 7.99 10.07 -1.03
C ALA A 77 7.52 9.88 0.42
N VAL A 78 7.77 8.71 1.02
CA VAL A 78 7.47 8.46 2.43
C VAL A 78 8.24 9.42 3.34
N LYS A 79 9.54 9.65 3.07
CA LYS A 79 10.35 10.60 3.84
C LYS A 79 9.76 12.02 3.79
N ALA A 80 9.37 12.49 2.61
CA ALA A 80 8.76 13.81 2.43
C ALA A 80 7.38 13.94 3.11
N ALA A 81 6.62 12.85 3.18
CA ALA A 81 5.34 12.78 3.88
C ALA A 81 5.53 12.82 5.40
N VAL A 82 6.43 11.97 5.93
CA VAL A 82 6.72 11.88 7.37
C VAL A 82 7.33 13.18 7.90
N ALA A 83 8.05 13.94 7.09
CA ALA A 83 8.53 15.26 7.49
C ALA A 83 7.40 16.28 7.79
N ARG A 84 6.15 15.99 7.40
CA ARG A 84 4.98 16.86 7.64
C ARG A 84 4.07 16.40 8.77
N VAL A 85 4.32 15.23 9.36
CA VAL A 85 3.45 14.66 10.40
C VAL A 85 4.10 14.80 11.76
N THR A 86 3.29 15.10 12.78
CA THR A 86 3.75 15.27 14.17
C THR A 86 3.21 14.18 15.08
N THR A 87 2.37 13.28 14.55
CA THR A 87 1.79 12.17 15.32
C THR A 87 2.87 11.16 15.69
N ARG A 88 2.72 10.55 16.88
CA ARG A 88 3.65 9.52 17.38
C ARG A 88 3.72 8.29 16.45
N TYR A 89 2.60 7.96 15.82
CA TYR A 89 2.49 6.84 14.89
C TYR A 89 1.95 7.30 13.54
N VAL A 90 2.35 6.58 12.50
CA VAL A 90 1.88 6.76 11.12
C VAL A 90 1.48 5.42 10.54
N LEU A 91 0.35 5.37 9.85
CA LEU A 91 -0.03 4.23 9.03
C LEU A 91 0.35 4.52 7.58
N LEU A 92 1.33 3.77 7.06
CA LEU A 92 1.70 3.84 5.66
C LEU A 92 0.85 2.85 4.85
N CYS A 93 0.01 3.37 3.95
CA CYS A 93 -0.84 2.57 3.06
C CYS A 93 -0.50 2.89 1.60
N GLN A 94 -0.22 1.85 0.81
CA GLN A 94 0.02 2.01 -0.63
C GLN A 94 -1.31 2.23 -1.37
N HIS A 95 -1.28 3.05 -2.42
CA HIS A 95 -2.45 3.47 -3.22
C HIS A 95 -3.27 2.35 -3.90
N ASP A 96 -2.76 1.13 -3.87
CA ASP A 96 -3.28 -0.09 -4.50
C ASP A 96 -3.54 -1.22 -3.48
N ASN A 97 -3.26 -0.99 -2.18
CA ASN A 97 -3.50 -1.97 -1.12
C ASN A 97 -4.74 -1.60 -0.30
N MET A 98 -5.83 -2.32 -0.54
CA MET A 98 -7.08 -2.15 0.21
C MET A 98 -7.12 -3.07 1.43
N PHE A 99 -7.76 -2.60 2.49
CA PHE A 99 -8.13 -3.46 3.61
C PHE A 99 -9.43 -4.21 3.29
N VAL A 100 -9.45 -5.51 3.57
CA VAL A 100 -10.61 -6.37 3.28
C VAL A 100 -11.13 -7.11 4.51
N ARG A 101 -10.49 -6.89 5.66
CA ARG A 101 -10.85 -7.47 6.96
C ARG A 101 -10.65 -6.43 8.05
N PRO A 102 -11.48 -6.47 9.11
CA PRO A 102 -11.30 -5.60 10.26
C PRO A 102 -9.92 -5.74 10.89
N ILE A 103 -9.32 -4.61 11.27
CA ILE A 103 -8.07 -4.55 12.03
C ILE A 103 -8.28 -3.67 13.24
N ASP A 104 -7.95 -4.21 14.41
CA ASP A 104 -7.99 -3.48 15.68
C ASP A 104 -6.73 -2.62 15.84
N LEU A 105 -6.80 -1.38 15.36
CA LEU A 105 -5.68 -0.44 15.45
C LEU A 105 -5.34 -0.05 16.89
N GLU A 106 -6.32 -0.02 17.79
CA GLU A 106 -6.10 0.30 19.19
C GLU A 106 -5.24 -0.78 19.87
N ARG A 107 -5.54 -2.06 19.61
CA ARG A 107 -4.70 -3.14 20.09
C ARG A 107 -3.30 -3.09 19.50
N VAL A 108 -3.17 -2.75 18.21
CA VAL A 108 -1.87 -2.59 17.55
C VAL A 108 -1.05 -1.47 18.22
N THR A 109 -1.64 -0.30 18.46
CA THR A 109 -0.91 0.82 19.08
C THR A 109 -0.54 0.50 20.53
N ARG A 110 -1.39 -0.15 21.31
CA ARG A 110 -1.05 -0.61 22.68
C ARG A 110 0.15 -1.56 22.69
N ILE A 111 0.23 -2.49 21.73
CA ILE A 111 1.39 -3.38 21.58
C ILE A 111 2.64 -2.58 21.20
N MET A 112 2.53 -1.61 20.28
CA MET A 112 3.64 -0.73 19.91
C MET A 112 4.14 0.10 21.10
N GLU A 113 3.24 0.61 21.94
CA GLU A 113 3.58 1.37 23.14
C GLU A 113 4.28 0.51 24.20
N ALA A 114 3.77 -0.70 24.45
CA ALA A 114 4.34 -1.62 25.42
C ALA A 114 5.72 -2.16 25.03
N ASN A 115 6.10 -2.08 23.76
CA ASN A 115 7.34 -2.64 23.21
C ASN A 115 8.16 -1.58 22.46
N GLN A 116 8.07 -0.30 22.80
CA GLN A 116 8.66 0.82 22.01
C GLN A 116 10.19 0.71 21.81
N ASP A 117 10.89 0.06 22.73
CA ASP A 117 12.35 -0.08 22.69
C ASP A 117 12.78 -1.12 21.63
N ASP A 118 11.98 -2.18 21.44
CA ASP A 118 12.29 -3.30 20.56
C ASP A 118 11.49 -3.27 19.24
N LEU A 119 10.23 -2.85 19.28
CA LEU A 119 9.31 -2.88 18.16
C LEU A 119 9.33 -1.54 17.39
N LYS A 120 9.86 -1.57 16.17
CA LYS A 120 9.96 -0.37 15.31
C LYS A 120 8.79 -0.17 14.36
N CYS A 121 8.14 -1.25 13.92
CA CYS A 121 7.02 -1.17 13.00
C CYS A 121 6.15 -2.44 13.06
N VAL A 122 4.89 -2.30 12.65
CA VAL A 122 3.94 -3.40 12.47
C VAL A 122 3.54 -3.45 11.01
N HIS A 123 3.65 -4.63 10.40
CA HIS A 123 3.24 -4.86 9.02
C HIS A 123 1.94 -5.65 8.98
N PHE A 124 0.96 -5.14 8.22
CA PHE A 124 -0.24 -5.91 7.90
C PHE A 124 0.05 -6.84 6.73
N VAL A 125 -0.12 -8.14 6.96
CA VAL A 125 0.17 -9.14 5.94
C VAL A 125 -0.93 -9.11 4.88
N SER A 126 -0.56 -8.73 3.67
CA SER A 126 -1.39 -8.97 2.49
C SER A 126 -1.28 -10.45 2.12
N PRO A 127 -2.39 -11.18 1.93
CA PRO A 127 -2.30 -12.50 1.33
C PRO A 127 -1.63 -12.34 -0.03
N LYS A 128 -0.58 -13.13 -0.33
CA LYS A 128 0.00 -13.15 -1.67
C LYS A 128 -1.13 -13.46 -2.65
N SER A 129 -1.49 -12.49 -3.48
CA SER A 129 -2.27 -12.73 -4.69
C SER A 129 -1.35 -13.46 -5.67
N THR A 130 -1.19 -14.77 -5.51
CA THR A 130 -0.73 -15.60 -6.61
C THR A 130 -1.84 -15.62 -7.64
N TYR A 131 -1.71 -14.79 -8.67
CA TYR A 131 -2.45 -14.95 -9.90
C TYR A 131 -1.93 -16.23 -10.57
N GLU A 132 -2.48 -17.38 -10.21
CA GLU A 132 -2.37 -18.54 -11.09
C GLU A 132 -3.28 -18.25 -12.28
N VAL A 133 -2.68 -17.80 -13.38
CA VAL A 133 -3.33 -17.92 -14.68
C VAL A 133 -3.41 -19.42 -14.93
N GLU A 134 -4.62 -20.00 -14.91
CA GLU A 134 -4.84 -21.36 -15.43
C GLU A 134 -4.37 -21.37 -16.89
N GLY A 135 -3.14 -21.83 -17.13
CA GLY A 135 -2.56 -21.92 -18.47
C GLY A 135 -1.04 -21.77 -18.60
N ASP A 136 -0.28 -21.31 -17.59
CA ASP A 136 1.17 -21.09 -17.76
C ASP A 136 2.02 -22.37 -17.57
N LYS A 137 1.67 -23.40 -18.36
CA LYS A 137 2.59 -24.45 -18.77
C LYS A 137 2.76 -24.32 -20.28
N ASP A 138 3.60 -23.37 -20.66
CA ASP A 138 4.38 -23.30 -21.91
C ASP A 138 4.47 -21.83 -22.37
N GLY A 139 5.70 -21.31 -22.34
CA GLY A 139 5.99 -19.92 -22.66
C GLY A 139 5.47 -19.53 -24.04
N GLY A 140 4.56 -18.56 -24.07
CA GLY A 140 4.06 -17.98 -25.31
C GLY A 140 3.22 -16.74 -25.07
N TYR A 141 3.80 -15.56 -25.27
CA TYR A 141 3.05 -14.31 -25.39
C TYR A 141 2.07 -14.44 -26.57
N SER A 142 0.76 -14.46 -26.30
CA SER A 142 -0.25 -14.24 -27.32
C SER A 142 -1.25 -13.17 -26.87
N LYS A 143 -1.53 -12.27 -27.81
CA LYS A 143 -2.43 -11.11 -27.72
C LYS A 143 -3.88 -11.55 -27.53
N GLY A 144 -4.58 -10.85 -26.63
CA GLY A 144 -5.98 -10.46 -26.83
C GLY A 144 -7.04 -11.44 -26.33
N ALA A 145 -7.62 -11.14 -25.16
CA ALA A 145 -9.06 -11.07 -24.89
C ALA A 145 -9.25 -10.88 -23.37
N ALA A 146 -9.94 -9.81 -22.99
CA ALA A 146 -10.27 -9.53 -21.60
C ALA A 146 -11.37 -10.49 -21.12
N ALA A 147 -11.04 -11.38 -20.16
CA ALA A 147 -12.03 -12.04 -19.33
C ALA A 147 -12.13 -11.30 -17.98
N PRO A 148 -13.34 -11.03 -17.44
CA PRO A 148 -13.50 -10.34 -16.18
C PRO A 148 -13.03 -11.23 -15.03
N LEU A 149 -12.01 -10.78 -14.30
CA LEU A 149 -11.52 -11.41 -13.08
C LEU A 149 -12.63 -11.39 -12.02
N SER A 150 -13.22 -12.54 -11.68
CA SER A 150 -14.27 -12.62 -10.67
C SER A 150 -13.69 -12.76 -9.25
N LEU A 151 -14.13 -11.88 -8.35
CA LEU A 151 -13.75 -11.83 -6.92
C LEU A 151 -14.09 -13.12 -6.13
N LYS A 152 -15.02 -13.95 -6.64
CA LYS A 152 -15.56 -15.12 -5.92
C LYS A 152 -14.53 -16.22 -5.59
N ARG A 153 -13.47 -16.41 -6.38
CA ARG A 153 -12.50 -17.50 -6.15
C ARG A 153 -11.52 -17.24 -5.00
N ILE A 154 -11.35 -15.98 -4.58
CA ILE A 154 -10.39 -15.60 -3.54
C ILE A 154 -10.89 -16.02 -2.15
N GLU A 155 -12.21 -16.00 -1.91
CA GLU A 155 -12.81 -16.34 -0.62
C GLU A 155 -12.65 -17.83 -0.26
N ASP A 156 -12.82 -18.73 -1.23
CA ASP A 156 -12.81 -20.20 -1.01
C ASP A 156 -11.44 -20.77 -0.60
N ARG A 157 -10.34 -20.09 -0.94
CA ARG A 157 -8.97 -20.51 -0.58
C ARG A 157 -8.54 -19.93 0.78
N LEU A 158 -9.04 -18.74 1.13
CA LEU A 158 -8.71 -18.03 2.38
C LEU A 158 -9.29 -18.69 3.64
N GLY A 159 -10.36 -19.48 3.51
CA GLY A 159 -10.93 -20.25 4.64
C GLY A 159 -10.01 -21.36 5.16
N ARG A 160 -9.03 -21.84 4.36
CA ARG A 160 -8.17 -22.99 4.72
C ARG A 160 -6.82 -22.63 5.32
N LEU A 161 -6.34 -21.39 5.15
CA LEU A 161 -4.98 -20.97 5.58
C LEU A 161 -4.95 -20.09 6.83
N ALA A 162 -6.10 -19.72 7.40
CA ALA A 162 -6.20 -18.89 8.60
C ALA A 162 -5.77 -19.61 9.91
N GLY A 163 -5.10 -20.76 9.83
CA GLY A 163 -4.83 -21.66 10.95
C GLY A 163 -3.35 -21.84 11.34
N SER A 164 -2.43 -20.97 10.93
CA SER A 164 -1.02 -21.13 11.36
C SER A 164 -0.37 -19.80 11.74
N ALA A 165 -0.62 -19.35 12.97
CA ALA A 165 0.36 -18.57 13.70
C ALA A 165 1.48 -19.52 14.13
N ARG A 166 2.73 -19.25 13.78
CA ARG A 166 3.89 -19.91 14.40
C ARG A 166 4.40 -19.00 15.51
N GLU A 167 4.31 -19.47 16.74
CA GLU A 167 5.04 -18.88 17.87
C GLU A 167 6.54 -18.97 17.58
N PHE A 168 7.24 -17.84 17.65
CA PHE A 168 8.69 -17.84 17.76
C PHE A 168 9.02 -18.14 19.22
N GLY A 169 9.22 -19.42 19.51
CA GLY A 169 9.59 -19.87 20.85
C GLY A 169 10.96 -19.33 21.27
N GLU A 170 11.00 -18.83 22.50
CA GLU A 170 12.21 -18.64 23.29
C GLU A 170 13.03 -19.94 23.35
N ARG A 171 14.35 -19.82 23.34
CA ARG A 171 15.23 -20.87 23.86
C ARG A 171 16.45 -20.27 24.55
N THR A 172 16.22 -19.97 25.83
CA THR A 172 17.09 -20.20 27.00
C THR A 172 18.57 -20.52 26.78
N GLU A 173 19.42 -19.71 27.42
CA GLU A 173 20.71 -20.14 27.96
C GLU A 173 20.49 -21.22 29.04
N ASP A 174 21.24 -22.33 28.97
CA ASP A 174 21.88 -23.02 30.11
C ASP A 174 22.48 -24.39 29.71
N GLY A 175 23.78 -24.55 29.95
CA GLY A 175 24.30 -25.57 30.87
C GLY A 175 24.50 -27.04 30.43
N ALA A 176 25.74 -27.49 30.62
CA ALA A 176 26.20 -28.83 31.00
C ALA A 176 26.46 -29.90 29.92
N SER A 177 27.73 -30.08 29.59
CA SER A 177 28.49 -31.35 29.76
C SER A 177 29.98 -31.04 29.77
#